data_AF-A0A8T5IZ00-F1
#
_entry.id   AF-A0A8T5IZ00-F1
#
_cell.length_a   1.000
_cell.length_b   1.000
_cell.length_c   1.000
_cell.angle_alpha   90.00
_cell.angle_beta   90.00
_cell.angle_gamma   90.00
#
_symmetry.space_group_name_H-M   'P 1'
#
loop_
_entity.id
_entity.type
_entity.pdbx_description
1 polymer ?
#
loop_
_entity_poly.entity_id
_entity_poly.type
_entity_poly.pdbx_seq_one_letter_code
_entity_poly.pdbx_strand_id
1 'polypeptide(L)'
;MIKLKLFKQSKGYCGPACLKMVLSAYGINKSENYLAKITNSSRTKGCYEDNIVKAAEQFGFKGYVKQNSSINEVNKLVKKGIPVIVDWFSPEEAGHYSVVVGFNQGKIILADPHFGELKKYKIGWFEERWFDLPFRKGGPIIKEIIVIQS
;
A
#
# COMPACT_ATOMS: atom_id res chain seq x y z
N MET A 1 16.69 0.25 0.48
CA MET A 1 15.38 -0.01 1.12
C MET A 1 14.95 1.29 1.76
N ILE A 2 13.71 1.70 1.54
CA ILE A 2 13.17 2.94 2.10
C ILE A 2 12.97 2.74 3.60
N LYS A 3 13.38 3.74 4.40
CA LYS A 3 13.17 3.73 5.85
C LYS A 3 11.79 4.31 6.16
N LEU A 4 10.97 3.53 6.84
CA LEU A 4 9.68 3.96 7.37
C LEU A 4 9.44 3.31 8.75
N LYS A 5 8.46 3.82 9.50
CA LYS A 5 8.02 3.23 10.77
C LYS A 5 6.98 2.17 10.48
N LEU A 6 7.31 0.90 10.76
CA LEU A 6 6.39 -0.23 10.63
C LEU A 6 5.21 -0.06 11.58
N PHE A 7 4.04 -0.53 11.15
CA PHE A 7 2.82 -0.41 11.94
C PHE A 7 1.88 -1.57 11.68
N LYS A 8 1.41 -2.21 12.75
CA LYS A 8 0.38 -3.24 12.70
C LYS A 8 -1.00 -2.59 12.70
N GLN A 9 -1.83 -2.93 11.73
CA GLN A 9 -3.16 -2.36 11.56
C GLN A 9 -4.14 -2.83 12.63
N SER A 10 -5.18 -2.01 12.82
CA SER A 10 -6.46 -2.48 13.31
C SER A 10 -7.24 -3.23 12.23
N LYS A 11 -8.18 -4.09 12.64
CA LYS A 11 -9.06 -4.84 11.73
C LYS A 11 -9.73 -3.91 10.71
N GLY A 12 -9.56 -4.23 9.42
CA GLY A 12 -10.13 -3.51 8.28
C GLY A 12 -9.38 -2.25 7.83
N TYR A 13 -8.27 -1.88 8.48
CA TYR A 13 -7.55 -0.62 8.22
C TYR A 13 -6.20 -0.79 7.49
N CYS A 14 -6.09 -1.72 6.55
CA CYS A 14 -4.85 -1.93 5.79
C CYS A 14 -4.45 -0.66 5.00
N GLY A 15 -5.40 -0.02 4.32
CA GLY A 15 -5.18 1.25 3.61
C GLY A 15 -4.71 2.41 4.51
N PRO A 16 -5.44 2.76 5.61
CA PRO A 16 -4.97 3.75 6.59
C PRO A 16 -3.61 3.43 7.19
N ALA A 17 -3.32 2.15 7.48
CA ALA A 17 -2.04 1.71 8.01
C ALA A 17 -0.91 1.87 6.97
N CYS A 18 -1.15 1.52 5.71
CA CYS A 18 -0.22 1.79 4.62
C CYS A 18 0.07 3.28 4.48
N LEU A 19 -0.97 4.12 4.45
CA LEU A 19 -0.79 5.58 4.39
C LEU A 19 0.03 6.09 5.59
N LYS A 20 -0.23 5.58 6.79
CA LYS A 20 0.56 5.91 7.99
C LYS A 20 2.04 5.59 7.80
N MET A 21 2.35 4.40 7.30
CA MET A 21 3.73 3.97 7.04
C MET A 21 4.38 4.84 5.96
N VAL A 22 3.69 5.13 4.86
CA VAL A 22 4.18 6.01 3.78
C VAL A 22 4.47 7.41 4.31
N LEU A 23 3.53 8.04 5.02
CA LEU A 23 3.72 9.37 5.62
C LEU A 23 4.91 9.41 6.58
N SER A 24 5.17 8.31 7.31
CA SER A 24 6.32 8.23 8.21
C SER A 24 7.67 8.26 7.47
N ALA A 25 7.72 7.78 6.22
CA ALA A 25 8.90 7.91 5.36
C ALA A 25 9.19 9.38 5.01
N TYR A 26 8.15 10.22 5.01
CA TYR A 26 8.22 11.67 4.79
C TYR A 26 8.27 12.47 6.10
N GLY A 27 8.50 11.82 7.24
CA GLY A 27 8.60 12.50 8.54
C GLY A 27 7.27 12.91 9.17
N ILE A 28 6.13 12.54 8.57
CA ILE A 28 4.80 12.86 9.10
C ILE A 28 4.27 11.69 9.93
N ASN A 29 3.86 12.00 11.16
CA ASN A 29 3.27 11.02 12.07
C ASN A 29 1.83 11.39 12.41
N LYS A 30 0.89 10.51 12.07
CA LYS A 30 -0.53 10.62 12.42
C LYS A 30 -1.05 9.30 12.99
N SER A 31 -2.07 9.37 13.84
CA SER A 31 -2.73 8.17 14.38
C SER A 31 -3.47 7.41 13.27
N GLU A 32 -3.57 6.09 13.39
CA GLU A 32 -4.39 5.26 12.48
C GLU A 32 -5.85 5.72 12.46
N ASN A 33 -6.45 6.02 13.63
CA ASN A 33 -7.84 6.49 13.72
C ASN A 33 -8.10 7.78 12.93
N TYR A 34 -7.18 8.75 13.02
CA TYR A 34 -7.26 9.97 12.21
C TYR A 34 -7.20 9.65 10.71
N LEU A 35 -6.24 8.80 10.30
CA LEU A 35 -6.07 8.42 8.90
C LEU A 35 -7.29 7.64 8.38
N ALA A 36 -7.83 6.71 9.17
CA ALA A 36 -9.05 5.98 8.84
C ALA A 36 -10.26 6.90 8.62
N LYS A 37 -10.37 7.98 9.41
CA LYS A 37 -11.42 8.99 9.20
C LYS A 37 -11.25 9.71 7.86
N ILE A 38 -10.04 10.20 7.56
CA ILE A 38 -9.84 11.00 6.34
C ILE A 38 -9.75 10.17 5.05
N THR A 39 -9.44 8.86 5.14
CA THR A 39 -9.56 7.93 4.01
C THR A 39 -10.96 7.33 3.87
N ASN A 40 -11.91 7.73 4.73
CA ASN A 40 -13.26 7.17 4.79
C ASN A 40 -13.25 5.63 4.87
N SER A 41 -12.37 5.10 5.72
CA SER A 41 -12.19 3.66 5.91
C SER A 41 -13.22 3.11 6.89
N SER A 42 -13.78 1.94 6.57
CA SER A 42 -14.65 1.18 7.47
C SER A 42 -13.99 -0.13 7.88
N ARG A 43 -14.34 -0.63 9.07
CA ARG A 43 -13.78 -1.89 9.60
C ARG A 43 -14.14 -3.13 8.78
N THR A 44 -15.16 -3.06 7.93
CA THR A 44 -15.66 -4.20 7.14
C THR A 44 -15.32 -4.11 5.66
N LYS A 45 -15.19 -2.90 5.09
CA LYS A 45 -14.95 -2.71 3.66
C LYS A 45 -13.59 -2.10 3.33
N GLY A 46 -12.82 -1.68 4.34
CA GLY A 46 -11.60 -0.91 4.11
C GLY A 46 -11.89 0.48 3.55
N CYS A 47 -10.97 1.01 2.75
CA CYS A 47 -11.11 2.26 2.00
C CYS A 47 -10.69 2.07 0.54
N TYR A 48 -11.17 2.94 -0.34
CA TYR A 48 -10.77 2.99 -1.73
C TYR A 48 -9.42 3.69 -1.93
N GLU A 49 -8.72 3.26 -2.98
CA GLU A 49 -7.46 3.77 -3.49
C GLU A 49 -7.43 5.30 -3.67
N ASP A 50 -8.47 5.87 -4.27
CA ASP A 50 -8.59 7.32 -4.46
C ASP A 50 -8.69 8.10 -3.14
N ASN A 51 -9.28 7.49 -2.09
CA ASN A 51 -9.37 8.14 -0.79
C ASN A 51 -8.00 8.18 -0.10
N ILE A 52 -7.12 7.22 -0.38
CA ILE A 52 -5.74 7.24 0.13
C ILE A 52 -4.98 8.41 -0.52
N VAL A 53 -5.13 8.62 -1.83
CA VAL A 53 -4.55 9.76 -2.54
C VAL A 53 -5.08 11.08 -2.00
N LYS A 54 -6.41 11.25 -1.92
CA LYS A 54 -7.05 12.47 -1.37
C LYS A 54 -6.64 12.76 0.07
N ALA A 55 -6.46 11.73 0.90
CA ALA A 55 -5.96 11.89 2.25
C ALA A 55 -4.50 12.35 2.29
N ALA A 56 -3.66 11.87 1.37
CA ALA A 56 -2.27 12.31 1.24
C ALA A 56 -2.16 13.78 0.80
N GLU A 57 -3.04 14.25 -0.09
CA GLU A 57 -3.11 15.63 -0.57
C GLU A 57 -3.34 16.65 0.56
N GLN A 58 -4.06 16.25 1.63
CA GLN A 58 -4.24 17.10 2.82
C GLN A 58 -2.93 17.41 3.56
N PHE A 59 -1.86 16.67 3.27
CA PHE A 59 -0.52 16.92 3.82
C PHE A 59 0.43 17.56 2.80
N GLY A 60 -0.08 18.00 1.65
CA GLY A 60 0.71 18.67 0.61
C GLY A 60 1.43 17.72 -0.36
N PHE A 61 1.12 16.42 -0.34
CA PHE A 61 1.65 15.47 -1.32
C PHE A 61 0.78 15.42 -2.56
N LYS A 62 1.37 14.96 -3.66
CA LYS A 62 0.68 14.53 -4.86
C LYS A 62 0.63 13.01 -4.87
N GLY A 63 -0.47 12.45 -5.38
CA GLY A 63 -0.54 11.01 -5.56
C GLY A 63 -1.35 10.62 -6.78
N TYR A 64 -1.23 9.35 -7.15
CA TYR A 64 -2.02 8.77 -8.22
C TYR A 64 -2.21 7.28 -7.99
N VAL A 65 -3.29 6.76 -8.57
CA VAL A 65 -3.60 5.33 -8.68
C VAL A 65 -3.29 4.88 -10.10
N LYS A 66 -2.70 3.69 -10.26
CA LYS A 66 -2.46 3.10 -11.56
C LYS A 66 -2.62 1.58 -11.53
N GLN A 67 -3.48 1.06 -12.40
CA GLN A 67 -3.62 -0.37 -12.67
C GLN A 67 -2.69 -0.84 -13.80
N ASN A 68 -2.55 -2.16 -13.95
CA ASN A 68 -1.68 -2.78 -14.96
C ASN A 68 -0.21 -2.33 -14.85
N SER A 69 0.26 -2.09 -13.63
CA SER A 69 1.65 -1.75 -13.37
C SER A 69 2.58 -2.95 -13.56
N SER A 70 3.88 -2.71 -13.56
CA SER A 70 4.91 -3.75 -13.67
C SER A 70 5.86 -3.69 -12.48
N ILE A 71 6.47 -4.84 -12.14
CA ILE A 71 7.51 -4.88 -11.09
C ILE A 71 8.68 -3.95 -11.41
N ASN A 72 9.02 -3.79 -12.69
CA ASN A 72 10.07 -2.86 -13.11
C ASN A 72 9.70 -1.41 -12.80
N GLU A 73 8.44 -1.01 -13.02
CA GLU A 73 7.95 0.32 -12.68
C GLU A 73 8.01 0.57 -11.16
N VAL A 74 7.50 -0.37 -10.37
CA VAL A 74 7.57 -0.30 -8.90
C VAL A 74 9.01 -0.21 -8.42
N ASN A 75 9.92 -1.02 -8.98
CA ASN A 75 11.34 -0.99 -8.64
C ASN A 75 12.00 0.35 -8.97
N LYS A 76 11.64 0.98 -10.11
CA LYS A 76 12.14 2.32 -10.47
C LYS A 76 11.69 3.39 -9.47
N LEU A 77 10.43 3.36 -9.03
CA LEU A 77 9.90 4.28 -8.01
C LEU A 77 10.60 4.09 -6.66
N VAL A 78 10.71 2.84 -6.21
CA VAL A 78 11.34 2.50 -4.93
C VAL A 78 12.84 2.86 -4.91
N LYS A 79 13.54 2.70 -6.04
CA LYS A 79 14.94 3.15 -6.19
C LYS A 79 15.10 4.67 -6.09
N LYS A 80 14.08 5.44 -6.45
CA LYS A 80 14.03 6.90 -6.26
C LYS A 80 13.67 7.30 -4.83
N GLY A 81 13.45 6.33 -3.93
CA GLY A 81 13.06 6.59 -2.55
C GLY A 81 11.56 6.80 -2.36
N ILE A 82 10.73 6.54 -3.38
CA ILE A 82 9.28 6.70 -3.33
C ILE A 82 8.64 5.38 -2.87
N PRO A 83 7.99 5.31 -1.69
CA PRO A 83 7.22 4.14 -1.28
C PRO A 83 6.04 3.93 -2.20
N VAL A 84 5.72 2.68 -2.51
CA VAL A 84 4.59 2.33 -3.38
C VAL A 84 3.64 1.44 -2.61
N ILE A 85 2.37 1.83 -2.48
CA ILE A 85 1.35 0.94 -1.94
C ILE A 85 0.88 0.04 -3.09
N VAL A 86 0.77 -1.27 -2.85
CA VAL A 86 0.24 -2.25 -3.81
C VAL A 86 -1.07 -2.82 -3.29
N ASP A 87 -2.03 -3.02 -4.19
CA ASP A 87 -3.25 -3.78 -3.95
C ASP A 87 -3.07 -5.21 -4.46
N TRP A 88 -3.18 -6.22 -3.59
CA TRP A 88 -2.86 -7.60 -3.93
C TRP A 88 -3.63 -8.61 -3.09
N PHE A 89 -3.73 -9.84 -3.60
CA PHE A 89 -4.43 -10.95 -2.98
C PHE A 89 -3.50 -11.69 -2.02
N SER A 90 -3.46 -11.22 -0.79
CA SER A 90 -2.69 -11.83 0.29
C SER A 90 -3.31 -13.15 0.76
N PRO A 91 -2.49 -14.15 1.13
CA PRO A 91 -2.99 -15.39 1.73
C PRO A 91 -3.79 -15.18 3.03
N GLU A 92 -3.46 -14.15 3.80
CA GLU A 92 -4.00 -13.94 5.14
C GLU A 92 -5.28 -13.09 5.16
N GLU A 93 -5.41 -12.12 4.26
CA GLU A 93 -6.51 -11.14 4.26
C GLU A 93 -7.34 -11.16 2.97
N ALA A 94 -7.00 -12.00 1.98
CA ALA A 94 -7.47 -11.86 0.61
C ALA A 94 -7.07 -10.48 0.05
N GLY A 95 -8.03 -9.63 -0.32
CA GLY A 95 -7.76 -8.26 -0.77
C GLY A 95 -7.03 -7.43 0.28
N HIS A 96 -5.82 -6.94 -0.07
CA HIS A 96 -4.91 -6.35 0.91
C HIS A 96 -4.02 -5.27 0.32
N TYR A 97 -3.79 -4.23 1.12
CA TYR A 97 -2.78 -3.21 0.84
C TYR A 97 -1.50 -3.49 1.62
N SER A 98 -0.35 -3.44 0.95
CA SER A 98 0.98 -3.43 1.59
C SER A 98 1.88 -2.37 0.94
N VAL A 99 2.95 -1.95 1.62
CA VAL A 99 3.88 -0.93 1.08
C VAL A 99 5.16 -1.59 0.58
N VAL A 100 5.47 -1.44 -0.70
CA VAL A 100 6.75 -1.85 -1.26
C VAL A 100 7.83 -0.85 -0.83
N VAL A 101 8.83 -1.34 -0.12
CA VAL A 101 9.95 -0.53 0.41
C VAL A 101 11.31 -0.93 -0.17
N GLY A 102 11.37 -2.01 -0.94
CA GLY A 102 12.61 -2.48 -1.51
C GLY A 102 12.47 -3.73 -2.36
N PHE A 103 13.58 -4.06 -3.01
CA PHE A 103 13.80 -5.30 -3.71
C PHE A 103 15.17 -5.85 -3.30
N ASN A 104 15.28 -7.17 -3.16
CA ASN A 104 16.56 -7.83 -2.88
C ASN A 104 16.57 -9.25 -3.44
N GLN A 105 17.62 -9.61 -4.19
CA GLN A 105 17.84 -10.99 -4.67
C GLN A 105 16.59 -11.66 -5.28
N GLY A 106 15.93 -10.97 -6.23
CA GLY A 106 14.71 -11.48 -6.88
C GLY A 106 13.47 -11.54 -5.99
N LYS A 107 13.50 -10.88 -4.82
CA LYS A 107 12.37 -10.76 -3.90
C LYS A 107 11.90 -9.32 -3.79
N ILE A 108 10.59 -9.15 -3.71
CA ILE A 108 9.93 -7.89 -3.31
C ILE A 108 9.88 -7.84 -1.78
N ILE A 109 10.09 -6.65 -1.21
CA ILE A 109 10.06 -6.40 0.23
C ILE A 109 8.88 -5.50 0.55
N LEU A 110 7.92 -6.04 1.28
CA LEU A 110 6.69 -5.38 1.70
C LEU A 110 6.76 -5.01 3.18
N ALA A 111 6.47 -3.76 3.53
CA ALA A 111 6.03 -3.41 4.87
C ALA A 111 4.54 -3.74 4.95
N ASP A 112 4.23 -4.84 5.64
CA ASP A 112 2.91 -5.43 5.65
C ASP A 112 2.14 -4.98 6.90
N PRO A 113 0.99 -4.28 6.74
CA PRO A 113 0.24 -3.79 7.88
C PRO A 113 -0.47 -4.90 8.67
N HIS A 114 -0.76 -6.07 8.11
CA HIS A 114 -1.40 -7.17 8.85
C HIS A 114 -0.48 -7.66 9.98
N PHE A 115 0.80 -7.83 9.65
CA PHE A 115 1.82 -8.27 10.60
C PHE A 115 2.48 -7.12 11.36
N GLY A 116 2.54 -5.93 10.77
CA GLY A 116 3.34 -4.81 11.26
C GLY A 116 4.84 -5.04 11.11
N GLU A 117 5.25 -5.81 10.10
CA GLU A 117 6.64 -6.21 9.88
C GLU A 117 7.02 -6.18 8.39
N LEU A 118 8.30 -6.42 8.09
CA LEU A 118 8.75 -6.60 6.71
C LEU A 118 8.56 -8.06 6.26
N LYS A 119 7.82 -8.27 5.18
CA LYS A 119 7.68 -9.55 4.49
C LYS A 119 8.46 -9.54 3.19
N LYS A 120 8.98 -10.71 2.80
CA LYS A 120 9.76 -10.88 1.57
C LYS A 120 9.18 -12.02 0.76
N TYR A 121 8.82 -11.73 -0.48
CA TYR A 121 8.23 -12.72 -1.39
C TYR A 121 9.05 -12.82 -2.67
N LYS A 122 9.12 -14.01 -3.27
CA LYS A 122 9.65 -14.15 -4.63
C LYS A 122 8.80 -13.30 -5.57
N ILE A 123 9.42 -12.56 -6.48
CA ILE A 123 8.70 -11.67 -7.40
C ILE A 123 7.61 -12.42 -8.18
N GLY A 124 7.93 -13.57 -8.79
CA GLY A 124 6.94 -14.35 -9.54
C GLY A 124 5.74 -14.80 -8.69
N TRP A 125 5.97 -15.21 -7.45
CA TRP A 125 4.89 -15.59 -6.53
C TRP A 125 3.97 -14.42 -6.19
N PHE A 126 4.54 -13.21 -6.02
CA PHE A 126 3.78 -12.00 -5.79
C PHE A 126 3.00 -11.59 -7.05
N GLU A 127 3.62 -11.65 -8.24
CA GLU A 127 2.97 -11.29 -9.50
C GLU A 127 1.74 -12.15 -9.81
N GLU A 128 1.79 -13.44 -9.48
CA GLU A 128 0.62 -14.35 -9.57
C GLU A 128 -0.55 -13.91 -8.68
N ARG A 129 -0.28 -13.13 -7.63
CA ARG A 129 -1.24 -12.66 -6.62
C ARG A 129 -1.47 -11.17 -6.69
N TRP A 130 -0.92 -10.48 -7.69
CA TRP A 130 -1.02 -9.04 -7.80
C TRP A 130 -2.33 -8.63 -8.47
N PHE A 131 -3.42 -8.94 -7.79
CA PHE A 131 -4.78 -8.60 -8.14
C PHE A 131 -5.63 -8.48 -6.86
N ASP A 132 -6.82 -7.91 -6.95
CA ASP A 132 -7.84 -7.96 -5.89
C ASP A 132 -9.24 -8.20 -6.47
N LEU A 133 -10.13 -8.76 -5.66
CA LEU A 133 -11.54 -9.01 -5.93
C LEU A 133 -12.40 -8.18 -4.96
N PRO A 134 -12.50 -6.85 -5.19
CA PRO A 134 -13.15 -5.98 -4.24
C PRO A 134 -14.67 -6.25 -4.18
N PHE A 135 -15.30 -5.94 -3.04
CA PHE A 135 -16.75 -6.10 -2.83
C PHE A 135 -17.64 -5.14 -3.65
N ARG A 136 -17.14 -4.58 -4.76
CA ARG A 136 -17.86 -3.66 -5.66
C ARG A 136 -17.98 -4.24 -7.07
N LYS A 137 -18.99 -3.79 -7.83
CA LYS A 137 -19.13 -4.12 -9.26
C LYS A 137 -17.93 -3.54 -10.02
N GLY A 138 -17.32 -4.30 -10.92
CA GLY A 138 -16.18 -3.80 -11.72
C GLY A 138 -15.18 -4.85 -12.21
N GLY A 139 -15.30 -6.10 -11.76
CA GLY A 139 -14.29 -7.14 -12.07
C GLY A 139 -13.06 -7.03 -11.18
N PRO A 140 -12.01 -7.84 -11.46
CA PRO A 140 -10.80 -7.83 -10.66
C PRO A 140 -9.99 -6.54 -10.87
N ILE A 141 -9.41 -6.02 -9.80
CA ILE A 141 -8.35 -5.02 -9.86
C ILE A 141 -7.06 -5.76 -10.19
N ILE A 142 -6.30 -5.30 -11.19
CA ILE A 142 -5.09 -5.99 -11.66
C ILE A 142 -3.87 -5.07 -11.53
N LYS A 143 -2.84 -5.56 -10.83
CA LYS A 143 -1.52 -4.93 -10.70
C LYS A 143 -1.60 -3.44 -10.34
N GLU A 144 -2.41 -3.13 -9.34
CA GLU A 144 -2.64 -1.75 -8.92
C GLU A 144 -1.54 -1.27 -7.97
N ILE A 145 -1.16 -0.01 -8.19
CA ILE A 145 -0.29 0.76 -7.31
C ILE A 145 -0.96 2.07 -6.92
N ILE A 146 -0.66 2.52 -5.71
CA ILE A 146 -0.91 3.88 -5.24
C ILE A 146 0.43 4.49 -4.91
N VAL A 147 0.73 5.63 -5.53
CA VAL A 147 1.99 6.34 -5.37
C VAL A 147 1.71 7.69 -4.73
N ILE A 148 2.46 8.01 -3.68
CA ILE A 148 2.38 9.29 -2.96
C ILE A 148 3.78 9.89 -2.93
N GLN A 149 3.95 11.12 -3.40
CA GLN A 149 5.23 11.82 -3.49
C GLN A 149 5.04 13.34 -3.35
N SER A 150 6.10 14.06 -2.97
CA SER A 150 6.12 15.54 -2.90
C SER A 150 6.12 16.18 -4.28
#